data_AF-A0A1H9W6H0-F1
#
_entry.id   AF-A0A1H9W6H0-F1
#
_cell.length_a   1.000
_cell.length_b   1.000
_cell.length_c   1.000
_cell.angle_alpha   90.00
_cell.angle_beta   90.00
_cell.angle_gamma   90.00
#
_symmetry.space_group_name_H-M   'P 1'
#
loop_
_entity.id
_entity.type
_entity.pdbx_description
1 polymer ?
#
loop_
_entity_poly.entity_id
_entity_poly.type
_entity_poly.pdbx_seq_one_letter_code
_entity_poly.pdbx_strand_id
1 'polypeptide(L)'
;MLRFAPLAALLIATPAVAQDQSAGGSISGTLGQDSVSWTVTAPPENSDLAPSDWSDAEDGHSVRIVGFPSQSAEAGADAMILEFTTEGTPSDAGVSEAAVEYHASGETEPLMASTQNIDLTLSSMEREGDTLAVSGSVVATMTPGGSDDLIIDAQGAQTFDGNFQATVPMSD
;
A
#
# COMPACT_ATOMS: atom_id res chain seq x y z
N MET A 1 -29.33 60.09 -26.87
CA MET A 1 -29.77 59.22 -25.74
C MET A 1 -29.37 57.80 -26.07
N LEU A 2 -28.31 57.28 -25.45
CA LEU A 2 -27.77 55.95 -25.70
C LEU A 2 -28.02 55.08 -24.46
N ARG A 3 -28.87 54.06 -24.58
CA ARG A 3 -29.22 53.12 -23.51
C ARG A 3 -28.21 51.97 -23.50
N PHE A 4 -27.41 51.86 -22.44
CA PHE A 4 -26.58 50.69 -22.16
C PHE A 4 -27.39 49.66 -21.38
N ALA A 5 -27.51 48.45 -21.91
CA ALA A 5 -28.06 47.29 -21.22
C ALA A 5 -26.91 46.47 -20.59
N PRO A 6 -27.04 45.98 -19.34
CA PRO A 6 -26.01 45.19 -18.70
C PRO A 6 -26.01 43.75 -19.22
N LEU A 7 -24.82 43.27 -19.60
CA LEU A 7 -24.55 41.88 -19.95
C LEU A 7 -24.55 41.05 -18.66
N ALA A 8 -25.50 40.12 -18.52
CA ALA A 8 -25.52 39.15 -17.44
C ALA A 8 -24.51 38.03 -17.74
N ALA A 9 -23.45 37.91 -16.94
CA ALA A 9 -22.51 36.80 -16.99
C ALA A 9 -23.13 35.57 -16.31
N LEU A 10 -23.47 34.54 -17.09
CA LEU A 10 -23.79 33.22 -16.56
C LEU A 10 -22.49 32.55 -16.09
N LEU A 11 -22.33 32.40 -14.78
CA LEU A 11 -21.34 31.52 -14.16
C LEU A 11 -21.83 30.08 -14.34
N ILE A 12 -21.26 29.37 -15.31
CA ILE A 12 -21.49 27.92 -15.49
C ILE A 12 -20.61 27.23 -14.44
N ALA A 13 -21.20 26.85 -13.31
CA ALA A 13 -20.56 25.99 -12.33
C ALA A 13 -20.47 24.57 -12.93
N THR A 14 -19.33 24.23 -13.51
CA THR A 14 -19.04 22.84 -13.89
C THR A 14 -18.85 22.03 -12.60
N PRO A 15 -19.50 20.86 -12.46
CA PRO A 15 -19.25 19.98 -11.32
C PRO A 15 -17.77 19.59 -11.33
N ALA A 16 -17.08 19.90 -10.25
CA ALA A 16 -15.76 19.34 -9.99
C ALA A 16 -15.96 17.84 -9.86
N VAL A 17 -15.48 17.09 -10.85
CA VAL A 17 -15.33 15.65 -10.75
C VAL A 17 -14.37 15.45 -9.57
N ALA A 18 -14.87 14.92 -8.45
CA ALA A 18 -14.01 14.41 -7.41
C ALA A 18 -13.06 13.43 -8.09
N GLN A 19 -11.78 13.78 -8.18
CA GLN A 19 -10.78 12.84 -8.66
C GLN A 19 -10.83 11.69 -7.66
N ASP A 20 -11.25 10.53 -8.15
CA ASP A 20 -11.24 9.28 -7.42
C ASP A 20 -9.82 9.16 -6.84
N GLN A 21 -9.69 9.34 -5.51
CA GLN A 21 -8.41 9.28 -4.80
C GLN A 21 -8.01 7.81 -4.64
N SER A 22 -8.09 7.06 -5.73
CA SER A 22 -7.78 5.64 -5.74
C SER A 22 -6.30 5.46 -5.43
N ALA A 23 -5.99 4.45 -4.61
CA ALA A 23 -4.62 4.08 -4.32
C ALA A 23 -3.86 3.79 -5.62
N GLY A 24 -2.59 4.19 -5.66
CA GLY A 24 -1.74 4.04 -6.84
C GLY A 24 -0.27 3.87 -6.49
N GLY A 25 0.47 3.09 -7.27
CA GLY A 25 1.89 2.82 -6.99
C GLY A 25 2.37 1.45 -7.45
N SER A 26 3.49 1.01 -6.89
CA SER A 26 4.11 -0.27 -7.20
C SER A 26 4.90 -0.86 -6.03
N ILE A 27 4.93 -2.19 -5.98
CA ILE A 27 5.83 -2.98 -5.12
C ILE A 27 6.67 -3.84 -6.06
N SER A 28 7.99 -3.89 -5.89
CA SER A 28 8.86 -4.68 -6.78
C SER A 28 10.10 -5.18 -6.05
N GLY A 29 10.63 -6.33 -6.48
CA GLY A 29 11.79 -6.93 -5.82
C GLY A 29 12.04 -8.36 -6.26
N THR A 30 12.57 -9.15 -5.33
CA THR A 30 12.74 -10.60 -5.47
C THR A 30 12.03 -11.34 -4.35
N LEU A 31 11.28 -12.38 -4.69
CA LEU A 31 10.72 -13.34 -3.72
C LEU A 31 11.49 -14.66 -3.88
N GLY A 32 12.30 -15.00 -2.89
CA GLY A 32 13.30 -16.06 -3.01
C GLY A 32 14.36 -15.69 -4.06
N GLN A 33 14.29 -16.30 -5.23
CA GLN A 33 15.19 -16.02 -6.36
C GLN A 33 14.45 -15.42 -7.57
N ASP A 34 13.13 -15.32 -7.51
CA ASP A 34 12.30 -14.91 -8.63
C ASP A 34 12.02 -13.40 -8.57
N SER A 35 12.20 -12.70 -9.70
CA SER A 35 11.84 -11.29 -9.80
C SER A 35 10.33 -11.12 -9.86
N VAL A 36 9.82 -10.21 -9.04
CA VAL A 36 8.38 -9.99 -8.82
C VAL A 36 8.04 -8.51 -8.88
N SER A 37 6.81 -8.20 -9.31
CA SER A 37 6.30 -6.83 -9.41
C SER A 37 4.78 -6.82 -9.29
N TRP A 38 4.29 -5.90 -8.46
CA TRP A 38 2.88 -5.63 -8.22
C TRP A 38 2.57 -4.15 -8.45
N THR A 39 1.35 -3.88 -8.89
CA THR A 39 0.76 -2.54 -9.00
C THR A 39 -0.17 -2.33 -7.81
N VAL A 40 -0.02 -1.21 -7.11
CA VAL A 40 -0.94 -0.81 -6.04
C VAL A 40 -2.20 -0.25 -6.70
N THR A 41 -3.33 -0.89 -6.42
CA THR A 41 -4.64 -0.58 -6.99
C THR A 41 -5.74 -1.07 -6.04
N ALA A 42 -6.98 -0.64 -6.29
CA ALA A 42 -8.14 -1.22 -5.62
C ALA A 42 -8.19 -2.75 -5.85
N PRO A 43 -8.53 -3.54 -4.81
CA PRO A 43 -8.77 -4.96 -4.95
C PRO A 43 -9.82 -5.28 -6.01
N PRO A 44 -9.72 -6.43 -6.71
CA PRO A 44 -10.79 -6.91 -7.59
C PRO A 44 -12.12 -7.00 -6.84
N GLU A 45 -13.25 -6.74 -7.52
CA GLU A 45 -14.60 -6.71 -6.89
C GLU A 45 -14.98 -8.01 -6.14
N ASN A 46 -14.34 -9.12 -6.49
CA ASN A 46 -14.54 -10.45 -5.92
C ASN A 46 -13.41 -10.87 -4.97
N SER A 47 -12.57 -9.94 -4.51
CA SER A 47 -11.54 -10.18 -3.50
C SER A 47 -12.07 -9.87 -2.10
N ASP A 48 -11.71 -10.70 -1.13
CA ASP A 48 -11.97 -10.46 0.30
C ASP A 48 -10.89 -9.55 0.94
N LEU A 49 -9.91 -9.08 0.17
CA LEU A 49 -8.84 -8.23 0.68
C LEU A 49 -9.33 -6.79 0.86
N ALA A 50 -9.00 -6.20 2.03
CA ALA A 50 -9.19 -4.77 2.25
C ALA A 50 -8.31 -3.95 1.27
N PRO A 51 -8.77 -2.76 0.83
CA PRO A 51 -8.02 -1.89 -0.05
C PRO A 51 -6.74 -1.35 0.62
N SER A 52 -5.91 -0.66 -0.17
CA SER A 52 -4.82 0.14 0.39
C SER A 52 -5.38 1.42 1.00
N ASP A 53 -4.95 1.75 2.21
CA ASP A 53 -5.40 2.93 2.93
C ASP A 53 -4.37 3.38 3.99
N TRP A 54 -4.66 4.49 4.65
CA TRP A 54 -3.97 4.90 5.86
C TRP A 54 -4.93 5.53 6.86
N SER A 55 -4.61 5.47 8.15
CA SER A 55 -5.40 6.10 9.21
C SER A 55 -4.51 6.66 10.30
N ASP A 56 -5.04 7.62 11.07
CA ASP A 56 -4.39 8.09 12.27
C ASP A 56 -4.52 7.03 13.38
N ALA A 57 -3.41 6.65 14.00
CA ALA A 57 -3.31 5.75 15.14
C ALA A 57 -2.82 6.51 16.39
N GLU A 58 -2.83 5.87 17.56
CA GLU A 58 -2.39 6.52 18.82
C GLU A 58 -0.93 7.01 18.74
N ASP A 59 -0.06 6.21 18.10
CA ASP A 59 1.38 6.44 18.03
C ASP A 59 1.87 6.99 16.68
N GLY A 60 0.97 7.20 15.72
CA GLY A 60 1.29 7.84 14.43
C GLY A 60 0.31 7.48 13.32
N HIS A 61 0.78 6.94 12.19
CA HIS A 61 -0.11 6.56 11.08
C HIS A 61 0.00 5.07 10.76
N SER A 62 -1.13 4.38 10.76
CA SER A 62 -1.24 3.01 10.26
C SER A 62 -1.40 3.06 8.74
N VAL A 63 -0.57 2.30 8.02
CA VAL A 63 -0.53 2.30 6.56
C VAL A 63 -0.67 0.87 6.07
N ARG A 64 -1.60 0.66 5.13
CA ARG A 64 -1.79 -0.60 4.42
C ARG A 64 -1.60 -0.39 2.92
N ILE A 65 -0.70 -1.14 2.32
CA ILE A 65 -0.43 -1.12 0.88
C ILE A 65 -0.71 -2.51 0.32
N VAL A 66 -1.59 -2.58 -0.67
CA VAL A 66 -1.98 -3.83 -1.33
C VAL A 66 -1.65 -3.74 -2.82
N GLY A 67 -0.78 -4.63 -3.28
CA GLY A 67 -0.37 -4.74 -4.67
C GLY A 67 -0.88 -6.03 -5.32
N PHE A 68 -1.29 -5.92 -6.58
CA PHE A 68 -1.69 -7.04 -7.44
C PHE A 68 -0.77 -7.15 -8.67
N PRO A 69 -0.53 -8.34 -9.23
CA PRO A 69 0.34 -8.49 -10.39
C PRO A 69 -0.29 -7.76 -11.58
N SER A 70 0.51 -6.97 -12.32
CA SER A 70 -0.01 -6.14 -13.41
C SER A 70 -0.68 -6.91 -14.56
N GLN A 71 -0.50 -8.24 -14.61
CA GLN A 71 -1.04 -9.11 -15.66
C GLN A 71 -2.22 -9.99 -15.22
N SER A 72 -2.62 -9.97 -13.94
CA SER A 72 -3.70 -10.82 -13.41
C SER A 72 -4.59 -10.02 -12.46
N ALA A 73 -5.74 -9.56 -12.95
CA ALA A 73 -6.78 -8.90 -12.15
C ALA A 73 -7.92 -9.88 -11.76
N GLU A 74 -7.61 -11.18 -11.67
CA GLU A 74 -8.57 -12.19 -11.19
C GLU A 74 -8.57 -12.21 -9.64
N ALA A 75 -9.72 -12.41 -8.99
CA ALA A 75 -9.72 -12.64 -7.55
C ALA A 75 -8.93 -13.90 -7.19
N GLY A 76 -8.08 -13.77 -6.17
CA GLY A 76 -7.12 -14.80 -5.80
C GLY A 76 -5.81 -14.75 -6.58
N ALA A 77 -5.57 -13.71 -7.39
CA ALA A 77 -4.26 -13.44 -7.97
C ALA A 77 -3.21 -13.14 -6.88
N ASP A 78 -1.95 -13.46 -7.19
CA ASP A 78 -0.78 -13.29 -6.33
C ASP A 78 -0.71 -11.89 -5.69
N ALA A 79 -1.23 -11.70 -4.47
CA ALA A 79 -1.32 -10.38 -3.84
C ALA A 79 -0.19 -10.18 -2.83
N MET A 80 0.39 -8.98 -2.81
CA MET A 80 1.39 -8.55 -1.82
C MET A 80 0.78 -7.46 -0.93
N ILE A 81 0.86 -7.65 0.39
CA ILE A 81 0.33 -6.73 1.39
C ILE A 81 1.47 -6.29 2.29
N LEU A 82 1.63 -4.98 2.44
CA LEU A 82 2.55 -4.36 3.39
C LEU A 82 1.71 -3.57 4.40
N GLU A 83 1.87 -3.88 5.68
CA GLU A 83 1.26 -3.13 6.77
C GLU A 83 2.33 -2.64 7.71
N PHE A 84 2.21 -1.41 8.17
CA PHE A 84 3.12 -0.85 9.16
C PHE A 84 2.54 0.39 9.83
N THR A 85 2.99 0.65 11.05
CA THR A 85 2.75 1.90 11.75
C THR A 85 3.97 2.80 11.58
N THR A 86 3.74 4.06 11.24
CA THR A 86 4.78 5.09 11.18
C THR A 86 4.72 5.96 12.41
N GLU A 87 5.87 6.31 12.98
CA GLU A 87 5.97 7.18 14.14
C GLU A 87 6.87 8.38 13.85
N GLY A 88 6.61 9.52 14.47
CA GLY A 88 7.45 10.71 14.33
C GLY A 88 7.03 11.65 13.20
N THR A 89 7.98 12.43 12.67
CA THR A 89 7.70 13.40 11.60
C THR A 89 7.97 12.79 10.24
N PRO A 90 7.37 13.29 9.14
CA PRO A 90 7.59 12.70 7.81
C PRO A 90 9.05 12.66 7.35
N SER A 91 9.92 13.54 7.89
CA SER A 91 11.36 13.55 7.60
C SER A 91 12.21 12.62 8.50
N ASP A 92 11.66 12.13 9.60
CA ASP A 92 12.32 11.26 10.59
C ASP A 92 11.39 10.08 10.98
N ALA A 93 10.59 9.59 10.03
CA ALA A 93 9.55 8.60 10.31
C ALA A 93 10.19 7.25 10.68
N GLY A 94 9.97 6.81 11.91
CA GLY A 94 10.26 5.46 12.35
C GLY A 94 9.17 4.49 11.86
N VAL A 95 9.50 3.21 11.80
CA VAL A 95 8.54 2.15 11.48
C VAL A 95 8.42 1.19 12.64
N SER A 96 7.19 0.91 13.04
CA SER A 96 6.81 -0.07 14.05
C SER A 96 5.71 -0.99 13.50
N GLU A 97 5.50 -2.12 14.17
CA GLU A 97 4.41 -3.06 13.88
C GLU A 97 4.34 -3.52 12.41
N ALA A 98 5.49 -3.62 11.74
CA ALA A 98 5.54 -4.03 10.34
C ALA A 98 5.08 -5.48 10.17
N ALA A 99 4.28 -5.73 9.14
CA ALA A 99 3.84 -7.02 8.66
C ALA A 99 3.89 -7.07 7.12
N VAL A 100 4.25 -8.24 6.58
CA VAL A 100 4.28 -8.49 5.14
C VAL A 100 3.55 -9.80 4.87
N GLU A 101 2.59 -9.78 3.94
CA GLU A 101 1.87 -10.97 3.51
C GLU A 101 1.93 -11.14 2.00
N TYR A 102 2.08 -12.40 1.57
CA TYR A 102 1.95 -12.79 0.18
C TYR A 102 0.94 -13.92 0.03
N HIS A 103 -0.12 -13.64 -0.73
CA HIS A 103 -1.21 -14.56 -1.01
C HIS A 103 -0.99 -15.14 -2.41
N ALA A 104 -0.34 -16.30 -2.50
CA ALA A 104 -0.12 -16.98 -3.76
C ALA A 104 -1.40 -17.66 -4.26
N SER A 105 -1.67 -17.54 -5.58
CA SER A 105 -2.81 -18.17 -6.23
C SER A 105 -2.77 -19.68 -6.08
N GLY A 106 -3.81 -20.26 -5.48
CA GLY A 106 -3.98 -21.71 -5.32
C GLY A 106 -3.32 -22.28 -4.07
N GLU A 107 -2.62 -21.48 -3.28
CA GLU A 107 -2.12 -21.87 -1.97
C GLU A 107 -3.18 -21.62 -0.89
N THR A 108 -3.20 -22.48 0.14
CA THR A 108 -4.19 -22.39 1.23
C THR A 108 -3.75 -21.42 2.33
N GLU A 109 -2.45 -21.30 2.55
CA GLU A 109 -1.88 -20.46 3.60
C GLU A 109 -0.98 -19.40 2.97
N PRO A 110 -1.15 -18.11 3.35
CA PRO A 110 -0.26 -17.06 2.87
C PRO A 110 1.13 -17.23 3.46
N LEU A 111 2.14 -16.73 2.73
CA LEU A 111 3.45 -16.49 3.31
C LEU A 111 3.39 -15.18 4.09
N MET A 112 3.76 -15.20 5.36
CA MET A 112 3.67 -14.03 6.24
C MET A 112 4.98 -13.81 6.97
N ALA A 113 5.32 -12.55 7.19
CA ALA A 113 6.39 -12.12 8.09
C ALA A 113 5.83 -11.11 9.10
N SER A 114 6.27 -11.24 10.35
CA SER A 114 5.98 -10.31 11.45
C SER A 114 7.20 -9.43 11.73
N THR A 115 7.06 -8.44 12.62
CA THR A 115 8.06 -7.39 12.87
C THR A 115 9.47 -7.92 13.18
N GLN A 116 9.62 -9.06 13.85
CA GLN A 116 10.96 -9.62 14.14
C GLN A 116 11.70 -10.14 12.90
N ASN A 117 10.96 -10.41 11.82
CA ASN A 117 11.45 -10.99 10.58
C ASN A 117 11.43 -10.00 9.41
N ILE A 118 11.20 -8.71 9.72
CA ILE A 118 11.10 -7.64 8.74
C ILE A 118 12.09 -6.53 9.08
N ASP A 119 12.85 -6.12 8.08
CA ASP A 119 13.58 -4.85 8.06
C ASP A 119 12.91 -3.96 7.02
N LEU A 120 12.12 -2.98 7.48
CA LEU A 120 11.43 -2.02 6.64
C LEU A 120 11.97 -0.62 6.93
N THR A 121 12.42 0.05 5.89
CA THR A 121 12.95 1.42 5.96
C THR A 121 12.16 2.33 5.04
N LEU A 122 11.62 3.42 5.60
CA LEU A 122 10.99 4.49 4.81
C LEU A 122 12.06 5.42 4.23
N SER A 123 11.93 5.70 2.94
CA SER A 123 12.73 6.68 2.22
C SER A 123 12.04 8.04 2.13
N SER A 124 10.71 8.04 2.04
CA SER A 124 9.91 9.28 1.98
C SER A 124 8.49 9.01 2.48
N MET A 125 7.92 10.02 3.14
CA MET A 125 6.53 10.07 3.55
C MET A 125 6.04 11.51 3.40
N GLU A 126 4.94 11.72 2.69
CA GLU A 126 4.36 13.04 2.44
C GLU A 126 2.83 12.95 2.49
N ARG A 127 2.21 13.82 3.30
CA ARG A 127 0.74 13.90 3.38
C ARG A 127 0.24 15.07 2.54
N GLU A 128 -0.71 14.80 1.64
CA GLU A 128 -1.42 15.79 0.85
C GLU A 128 -2.94 15.63 1.06
N GLY A 129 -3.50 16.45 1.94
CA GLY A 129 -4.91 16.35 2.33
C GLY A 129 -5.23 15.01 3.00
N ASP A 130 -6.09 14.24 2.34
CA ASP A 130 -6.55 12.92 2.77
C ASP A 130 -5.75 11.79 2.09
N THR A 131 -4.64 12.12 1.43
CA THR A 131 -3.75 11.13 0.82
C THR A 131 -2.37 11.12 1.49
N LEU A 132 -1.76 9.94 1.55
CA LEU A 132 -0.41 9.74 2.04
C LEU A 132 0.44 9.10 0.93
N ALA A 133 1.48 9.80 0.49
CA ALA A 133 2.50 9.26 -0.41
C ALA A 133 3.66 8.70 0.42
N VAL A 134 3.97 7.42 0.24
CA VAL A 134 5.03 6.69 0.95
C VAL A 134 5.93 5.96 -0.03
N SER A 135 7.21 5.85 0.32
CA SER A 135 8.15 4.98 -0.39
C SER A 135 9.22 4.46 0.54
N GLY A 136 9.75 3.28 0.23
CA GLY A 136 10.75 2.62 1.08
C GLY A 136 11.26 1.33 0.49
N SER A 137 12.05 0.63 1.31
CA SER A 137 12.57 -0.70 1.05
C SER A 137 12.14 -1.65 2.16
N VAL A 138 12.00 -2.92 1.82
CA VAL A 138 11.64 -3.98 2.77
C VAL A 138 12.42 -5.25 2.47
N VAL A 139 12.97 -5.84 3.51
CA VAL A 139 13.50 -7.20 3.51
C VAL A 139 12.71 -8.00 4.54
N ALA A 140 12.00 -9.03 4.10
CA ALA A 140 11.11 -9.83 4.95
C ALA A 140 11.40 -11.32 4.77
N THR A 141 11.59 -12.05 5.87
CA THR A 141 11.64 -13.52 5.86
C THR A 141 10.25 -14.06 6.20
N MET A 142 9.57 -14.60 5.20
CA MET A 142 8.18 -15.01 5.29
C MET A 142 8.06 -16.53 5.36
N THR A 143 7.14 -17.03 6.19
CA THR A 143 6.82 -18.46 6.30
C THR A 143 5.33 -18.72 6.08
N PRO A 144 4.93 -19.93 5.63
CA PRO A 144 3.52 -20.29 5.56
C PRO A 144 2.85 -20.10 6.93
N GLY A 145 1.76 -19.33 6.97
CA GLY A 145 1.02 -19.01 8.20
C GLY A 145 1.74 -18.07 9.19
N GLY A 146 2.95 -17.61 8.87
CA GLY A 146 3.73 -16.70 9.69
C GLY A 146 4.39 -17.31 10.93
N SER A 147 5.13 -16.46 11.64
CA SER A 147 5.72 -16.76 12.96
C SER A 147 5.91 -15.46 13.72
N ASP A 148 5.63 -15.47 15.02
CA ASP A 148 5.92 -14.35 15.92
C ASP A 148 7.38 -14.36 16.41
N ASP A 149 8.07 -15.49 16.24
CA ASP A 149 9.46 -15.68 16.64
C ASP A 149 10.41 -15.36 15.48
N LEU A 150 11.65 -14.97 15.82
CA LEU A 150 12.72 -14.80 14.85
C LEU A 150 13.03 -16.13 14.11
N ILE A 151 12.92 -16.09 12.79
CA ILE A 151 13.19 -17.21 11.89
C ILE A 151 14.66 -17.19 11.48
N ILE A 152 15.38 -18.27 11.80
CA ILE A 152 16.79 -18.46 11.39
C ILE A 152 16.88 -19.45 10.22
N ASP A 153 16.07 -20.51 10.28
CA ASP A 153 15.94 -21.53 9.24
C ASP A 153 14.57 -22.20 9.42
N ALA A 154 13.66 -22.01 8.46
CA ALA A 154 12.35 -22.63 8.48
C ALA A 154 12.05 -23.24 7.10
N GLN A 155 11.51 -24.46 7.11
CA GLN A 155 11.13 -25.14 5.88
C GLN A 155 10.02 -24.35 5.18
N GLY A 156 10.22 -24.07 3.89
CA GLY A 156 9.28 -23.28 3.09
C GLY A 156 9.37 -21.77 3.31
N ALA A 157 10.34 -21.30 4.11
CA ALA A 157 10.59 -19.86 4.22
C ALA A 157 11.06 -19.28 2.88
N GLN A 158 10.60 -18.08 2.58
CA GLN A 158 11.04 -17.30 1.43
C GLN A 158 11.40 -15.89 1.90
N THR A 159 12.46 -15.33 1.33
CA THR A 159 12.83 -13.94 1.57
C THR A 159 12.27 -13.06 0.48
N PHE A 160 11.50 -12.05 0.85
CA PHE A 160 11.20 -10.92 -0.01
C PHE A 160 12.22 -9.82 0.22
N ASP A 161 12.86 -9.33 -0.84
CA ASP A 161 13.77 -8.19 -0.82
C ASP A 161 13.32 -7.24 -1.94
N GLY A 162 12.83 -6.05 -1.56
CA GLY A 162 12.15 -5.17 -2.50
C GLY A 162 12.02 -3.73 -2.07
N ASN A 163 11.41 -2.96 -2.97
CA ASN A 163 11.10 -1.55 -2.80
C ASN A 163 9.62 -1.32 -3.09
N PHE A 164 9.07 -0.28 -2.48
CA PHE A 164 7.70 0.14 -2.70
C PHE A 164 7.60 1.65 -2.85
N GLN A 165 6.59 2.07 -3.61
CA GLN A 165 6.12 3.44 -3.70
C GLN A 165 4.60 3.38 -3.83
N ALA A 166 3.87 4.11 -2.99
CA ALA A 166 2.42 4.15 -3.03
C ALA A 166 1.89 5.52 -2.63
N THR A 167 0.77 5.90 -3.20
CA THR A 167 -0.13 6.92 -2.68
C THR A 167 -1.40 6.22 -2.23
N VAL A 168 -1.75 6.36 -0.95
CA VAL A 168 -2.90 5.70 -0.34
C VAL A 168 -3.89 6.75 0.21
N PRO A 169 -5.20 6.55 0.05
CA PRO A 169 -6.22 7.43 0.63
C PRO A 169 -6.42 7.14 2.12
N MET A 170 -6.95 8.12 2.84
CA MET A 170 -7.32 7.98 4.25
C MET A 170 -8.53 7.03 4.36
N SER A 171 -8.52 6.14 5.34
CA SER A 171 -9.70 5.34 5.69
C SER A 171 -10.80 6.27 6.22
N ASP A 172 -12.03 6.08 5.73
CA ASP A 172 -13.24 6.79 6.23
C ASP A 172 -13.61 6.41 7.67
#